data_AF-W9QQ87-F1
#
_entry.id   AF-W9QQ87-F1
#
_cell.length_a   1.000
_cell.length_b   1.000
_cell.length_c   1.000
_cell.angle_alpha   90.00
_cell.angle_beta   90.00
_cell.angle_gamma   90.00
#
_symmetry.space_group_name_H-M   'P 1'
#
loop_
_entity.id
_entity.type
_entity.pdbx_description
1 polymer ?
#
loop_
_entity_poly.entity_id
_entity_poly.type
_entity_poly.pdbx_seq_one_letter_code
_entity_poly.pdbx_strand_id
1 'polypeptide(L)'
;MATRKLGRMPSLRNRVEDTLSAHRNELVSLLSRYVSQGKGILQPHTLLDEIDNVFAEDETRESLINGPFGEVIKAAEEAIILPPFVAIAVRPRPGVWEFVRVNVFELSVEQLTVSEYLSFKEDLVDER
;
A
#
# COMPACT_ATOMS: atom_id res chain seq x y z
N MET A 1 -22.40 -29.84 -0.71
CA MET A 1 -22.30 -28.37 -0.80
C MET A 1 -21.26 -27.92 0.21
N ALA A 2 -20.12 -27.37 -0.24
CA ALA A 2 -19.07 -26.92 0.67
C ALA A 2 -19.53 -25.66 1.40
N THR A 3 -19.68 -25.74 2.71
CA THR A 3 -19.88 -24.59 3.60
C THR A 3 -18.65 -23.71 3.52
N ARG A 4 -18.71 -22.66 2.70
CA ARG A 4 -17.69 -21.60 2.68
C ARG A 4 -17.78 -20.89 4.03
N LYS A 5 -16.96 -21.32 5.00
CA LYS A 5 -16.79 -20.60 6.26
C LYS A 5 -16.40 -19.17 5.89
N LEU A 6 -17.25 -18.21 6.23
CA LEU A 6 -16.93 -16.79 6.16
C LEU A 6 -15.85 -16.53 7.22
N GLY A 7 -14.60 -16.83 6.86
CA GLY A 7 -13.46 -16.40 7.65
C GLY A 7 -13.45 -14.89 7.72
N ARG A 8 -13.19 -14.34 8.91
CA ARG A 8 -12.97 -12.89 9.07
C ARG A 8 -11.89 -12.48 8.07
N MET A 9 -12.23 -11.61 7.12
CA MET A 9 -11.22 -11.03 6.23
C MET A 9 -10.23 -10.26 7.11
N PRO A 10 -8.91 -10.53 7.01
CA PRO A 10 -7.91 -9.74 7.69
C PRO A 10 -8.07 -8.26 7.29
N SER A 11 -7.93 -7.35 8.26
CA SER A 11 -7.98 -5.91 7.98
C SER A 11 -6.89 -5.51 6.99
N LEU A 12 -7.08 -4.41 6.26
CA LEU A 12 -6.07 -3.88 5.34
C LEU A 12 -4.68 -3.78 6.02
N ARG A 13 -4.63 -3.24 7.23
CA ARG A 13 -3.41 -3.16 8.05
C ARG A 13 -2.71 -4.51 8.17
N ASN A 14 -3.43 -5.54 8.62
CA ASN A 14 -2.83 -6.85 8.85
C ASN A 14 -2.32 -7.46 7.55
N ARG A 15 -3.07 -7.32 6.44
CA ARG A 15 -2.63 -7.82 5.14
C ARG A 15 -1.31 -7.20 4.70
N VAL A 16 -1.19 -5.87 4.85
CA VAL A 16 0.02 -5.14 4.48
C VAL A 16 1.18 -5.50 5.44
N GLU A 17 0.93 -5.54 6.75
CA GLU A 17 1.91 -5.89 7.79
C GLU A 17 2.46 -7.32 7.63
N ASP A 18 1.59 -8.30 7.36
CA ASP A 18 1.96 -9.69 7.12
C ASP A 18 2.84 -9.81 5.86
N THR A 19 2.47 -9.12 4.78
CA THR A 19 3.24 -9.14 3.53
C THR A 19 4.58 -8.44 3.65
N LEU A 20 4.62 -7.34 4.42
CA LEU A 20 5.85 -6.62 4.72
C LEU A 20 6.80 -7.45 5.57
N SER A 21 6.26 -8.29 6.47
CA SER A 21 7.06 -9.22 7.25
C SER A 21 7.60 -10.38 6.40
N ALA A 22 6.83 -10.86 5.41
CA ALA A 22 7.23 -11.96 4.54
C ALA A 22 8.23 -11.55 3.45
N HIS A 23 8.09 -10.37 2.86
CA HIS A 23 8.89 -9.87 1.73
C HIS A 23 9.53 -8.51 2.07
N ARG A 24 10.30 -8.48 3.16
CA ARG A 24 10.79 -7.23 3.75
C ARG A 24 11.69 -6.45 2.82
N ASN A 25 12.69 -7.10 2.21
CA ASN A 25 13.72 -6.40 1.42
C ASN A 25 13.13 -5.83 0.13
N GLU A 26 12.28 -6.63 -0.51
CA GLU A 26 11.47 -6.34 -1.67
C GLU A 26 10.60 -5.10 -1.45
N LEU A 27 9.81 -5.11 -0.38
CA LEU A 27 8.88 -4.03 -0.07
C LEU A 27 9.59 -2.78 0.43
N VAL A 28 10.70 -2.90 1.15
CA VAL A 28 11.58 -1.75 1.45
C VAL A 28 12.07 -1.10 0.17
N SER A 29 12.53 -1.88 -0.81
CA SER A 29 13.04 -1.37 -2.09
C SER A 29 11.94 -0.66 -2.89
N LEU A 30 10.75 -1.26 -2.94
CA LEU A 30 9.56 -0.69 -3.58
C LEU A 30 9.11 0.62 -2.92
N LEU A 31 8.95 0.62 -1.59
CA LEU A 31 8.51 1.79 -0.84
C LEU A 31 9.56 2.91 -0.88
N SER A 32 10.85 2.56 -0.85
CA SER A 32 11.94 3.52 -1.02
C SER A 32 11.91 4.17 -2.39
N ARG A 33 11.55 3.43 -3.44
CA ARG A 33 11.34 3.99 -4.78
C ARG A 33 10.20 4.99 -4.82
N TYR A 34 9.04 4.68 -4.23
CA TYR A 34 7.96 5.65 -4.11
C TYR A 34 8.39 6.92 -3.40
N VAL A 35 9.11 6.78 -2.27
CA VAL A 35 9.63 7.92 -1.51
C VAL A 35 10.67 8.70 -2.31
N SER A 36 11.48 8.03 -3.14
CA SER A 36 12.51 8.67 -3.97
C SER A 36 11.95 9.54 -5.11
N GLN A 37 10.70 9.29 -5.53
CA GLN A 37 9.99 10.16 -6.48
C GLN A 37 9.64 11.54 -5.86
N GLY A 38 9.81 11.67 -4.54
CA GLY A 38 9.61 12.92 -3.80
C GLY A 38 8.18 13.08 -3.28
N LYS A 39 7.94 14.24 -2.68
CA LYS A 39 6.64 14.63 -2.14
C LYS A 39 5.63 14.73 -3.29
N GLY A 40 4.56 13.94 -3.25
CA GLY A 40 3.59 13.92 -4.35
C GLY A 40 2.42 12.95 -4.18
N ILE A 41 1.56 12.89 -5.19
CA ILE A 41 0.49 11.88 -5.31
C ILE A 41 0.89 10.91 -6.42
N LEU A 42 0.90 9.62 -6.09
CA LEU A 42 1.09 8.54 -7.04
C LEU A 42 -0.27 7.98 -7.47
N GLN A 43 -0.44 7.82 -8.77
CA GLN A 43 -1.63 7.22 -9.35
C GLN A 43 -1.51 5.69 -9.36
N PRO A 44 -2.64 4.95 -9.47
CA PRO A 44 -2.64 3.49 -9.43
C PRO A 44 -1.71 2.84 -10.44
N HIS A 45 -1.64 3.39 -11.66
CA HIS A 45 -0.75 2.86 -12.70
C HIS A 45 0.72 2.99 -12.28
N THR A 46 1.13 4.12 -11.69
CA THR A 46 2.49 4.31 -11.18
C THR A 46 2.83 3.32 -10.06
N LEU A 47 1.88 3.00 -9.19
CA LEU A 47 2.05 1.98 -8.15
C LEU A 47 2.28 0.58 -8.75
N LEU A 48 1.57 0.26 -9.82
CA LEU A 48 1.73 -1.03 -10.51
C LEU A 48 3.04 -1.07 -11.31
N ASP A 49 3.40 0.02 -11.98
CA ASP A 49 4.63 0.10 -12.80
C ASP A 49 5.90 -0.07 -11.95
N GLU A 50 5.95 0.52 -10.74
CA GLU A 50 7.11 0.35 -9.85
C GLU A 50 7.22 -1.07 -9.29
N ILE A 51 6.11 -1.78 -9.10
CA ILE A 51 6.15 -3.21 -8.75
C ILE A 51 6.83 -3.98 -9.87
N ASP A 52 6.44 -3.74 -11.11
CA ASP A 52 7.04 -4.40 -12.28
C ASP A 52 8.52 -4.04 -12.46
N ASN A 53 8.93 -2.82 -12.08
CA ASN A 53 10.33 -2.39 -12.14
C ASN A 53 11.22 -2.97 -11.03
N VAL A 54 10.67 -3.25 -9.85
CA VAL A 54 11.45 -3.75 -8.70
C VAL A 54 11.62 -5.26 -8.76
N PHE A 55 10.60 -5.98 -9.21
CA PHE A 55 10.60 -7.44 -9.21
C PHE A 55 11.04 -7.99 -10.56
N ALA A 56 12.35 -8.09 -10.75
CA ALA A 56 12.96 -8.70 -11.94
C ALA A 56 12.84 -10.24 -11.97
N GLU A 57 12.60 -10.87 -10.82
CA GLU A 57 12.40 -12.33 -10.70
C GLU A 57 10.91 -12.67 -10.78
N ASP A 58 10.54 -13.53 -11.73
CA ASP A 58 9.14 -13.87 -12.00
C ASP A 58 8.44 -14.54 -10.81
N GLU A 59 9.14 -15.37 -10.02
CA GLU A 59 8.52 -16.17 -8.95
C GLU A 59 8.09 -15.32 -7.74
N THR A 60 8.97 -14.44 -7.24
CA THR A 60 8.67 -13.48 -6.16
C THR A 60 7.64 -12.45 -6.62
N ARG A 61 7.76 -11.96 -7.86
CA ARG A 61 6.78 -11.06 -8.48
C ARG A 61 5.39 -11.68 -8.52
N GLU A 62 5.26 -12.90 -9.04
CA GLU A 62 3.98 -13.58 -9.14
C GLU A 62 3.37 -13.86 -7.76
N SER A 63 4.20 -14.23 -6.78
CA SER A 63 3.72 -14.46 -5.41
C SER A 63 3.15 -13.20 -4.76
N LEU A 64 3.76 -12.02 -5.00
CA LEU A 64 3.32 -10.74 -4.46
C LEU A 64 2.07 -10.21 -5.18
N ILE A 65 2.06 -10.27 -6.52
CA ILE A 65 0.95 -9.79 -7.36
C ILE A 65 -0.33 -10.63 -7.18
N ASN A 66 -0.16 -11.94 -7.02
CA ASN A 66 -1.26 -12.87 -6.75
C ASN A 66 -1.56 -13.01 -5.26
N GLY A 67 -0.71 -12.44 -4.40
CA GLY A 67 -0.85 -12.46 -2.96
C GLY A 67 -1.75 -11.35 -2.40
N PRO A 68 -1.92 -11.30 -1.07
CA PRO A 68 -2.75 -10.32 -0.39
C PRO A 68 -2.32 -8.87 -0.64
N PHE A 69 -1.01 -8.63 -0.85
CA PHE A 69 -0.47 -7.30 -1.15
C PHE A 69 -0.83 -6.83 -2.56
N GLY A 70 -0.70 -7.70 -3.56
CA GLY A 70 -1.06 -7.39 -4.94
C GLY A 70 -2.53 -7.02 -5.08
N GLU A 71 -3.43 -7.69 -4.37
CA GLU A 71 -4.85 -7.29 -4.29
C GLU A 71 -5.04 -5.90 -3.67
N VAL A 72 -4.24 -5.53 -2.66
CA VAL A 72 -4.29 -4.21 -2.04
C VAL A 72 -3.84 -3.14 -3.03
N ILE A 73 -2.74 -3.36 -3.73
CA ILE A 73 -2.23 -2.39 -4.71
C ILE A 73 -3.15 -2.28 -5.93
N LYS A 74 -3.71 -3.39 -6.41
CA LYS A 74 -4.72 -3.38 -7.48
C LYS A 74 -5.99 -2.64 -7.09
N ALA A 75 -6.33 -2.63 -5.80
CA ALA A 75 -7.47 -1.89 -5.26
C ALA A 75 -7.08 -0.49 -4.75
N ALA A 76 -5.81 -0.09 -4.85
CA ALA A 76 -5.37 1.24 -4.47
C ALA A 76 -5.85 2.27 -5.50
N GLU A 77 -6.47 3.33 -5.04
CA GLU A 77 -6.98 4.42 -5.89
C GLU A 77 -5.94 5.55 -6.01
N GLU A 78 -5.08 5.71 -5.01
CA GLU A 78 -3.99 6.68 -4.97
C GLU A 78 -3.08 6.40 -3.77
N ALA A 79 -1.85 6.89 -3.85
CA ALA A 79 -0.95 6.97 -2.71
C ALA A 79 -0.37 8.38 -2.58
N ILE A 80 -0.29 8.88 -1.35
CA ILE A 80 0.34 10.15 -1.01
C ILE A 80 1.72 9.85 -0.43
N ILE A 81 2.72 10.53 -0.97
CA ILE A 81 4.10 10.44 -0.52
C ILE A 81 4.42 11.71 0.26
N LEU A 82 4.59 11.55 1.57
CA LEU A 82 5.13 12.56 2.48
C LEU A 82 6.32 11.92 3.19
N PRO A 83 7.55 12.00 2.66
CA PRO A 83 8.70 11.28 3.20
C PRO A 83 8.85 11.48 4.72
N PRO A 84 8.97 10.40 5.52
CA PRO A 84 9.17 8.99 5.14
C PRO A 84 7.91 8.14 5.05
N PHE A 85 6.73 8.77 5.01
CA PHE A 85 5.43 8.12 5.00
C PHE A 85 4.88 7.93 3.59
N VAL A 86 4.27 6.77 3.39
CA VAL A 86 3.45 6.44 2.23
C VAL A 86 2.03 6.15 2.72
N ALA A 87 1.08 7.05 2.42
CA ALA A 87 -0.32 6.88 2.78
C ALA A 87 -1.11 6.40 1.56
N ILE A 88 -1.75 5.24 1.66
CA ILE A 88 -2.43 4.58 0.55
C ILE A 88 -3.94 4.58 0.82
N ALA A 89 -4.71 5.05 -0.17
CA ALA A 89 -6.16 4.91 -0.18
C ALA A 89 -6.55 3.68 -1.01
N VAL A 90 -7.26 2.76 -0.37
CA VAL A 90 -7.66 1.49 -0.97
C VAL A 90 -9.18 1.42 -1.03
N ARG A 91 -9.69 0.96 -2.16
CA ARG A 91 -11.12 0.78 -2.41
C ARG A 91 -11.44 -0.67 -2.77
N PRO A 92 -11.56 -1.57 -1.76
CA PRO A 92 -11.79 -2.98 -2.04
C PRO A 92 -13.13 -3.27 -2.72
N ARG A 93 -14.14 -2.41 -2.48
CA ARG A 93 -15.50 -2.54 -3.03
C ARG A 93 -16.11 -1.15 -3.26
N PRO A 94 -17.10 -1.03 -4.16
CA PRO A 94 -17.84 0.21 -4.33
C PRO A 94 -18.46 0.68 -3.00
N GLY A 95 -18.13 1.91 -2.59
CA GLY A 95 -18.64 2.53 -1.36
C GLY A 95 -17.86 2.17 -0.09
N VAL A 96 -16.81 1.35 -0.17
CA VAL A 96 -15.95 0.98 0.97
C VAL A 96 -14.55 1.52 0.71
N TRP A 97 -14.06 2.33 1.65
CA TRP A 97 -12.71 2.91 1.63
C TRP A 97 -11.96 2.51 2.89
N GLU A 98 -10.70 2.15 2.71
CA GLU A 98 -9.76 1.88 3.77
C GLU A 98 -8.48 2.67 3.50
N PHE A 99 -7.88 3.19 4.57
CA PHE A 99 -6.69 4.03 4.48
C PHE A 99 -5.61 3.44 5.37
N VAL A 100 -4.39 3.40 4.85
CA VAL A 100 -3.24 2.85 5.57
C VAL A 100 -2.04 3.75 5.35
N ARG A 101 -1.24 3.94 6.40
CA ARG A 101 0.06 4.59 6.35
C ARG A 101 1.15 3.57 6.57
N VAL A 102 2.20 3.65 5.78
CA VAL A 102 3.42 2.89 5.97
C VAL A 102 4.57 3.86 6.24
N ASN A 103 5.29 3.66 7.33
CA ASN A 103 6.57 4.33 7.57
C ASN A 103 7.67 3.49 6.91
N VAL A 104 8.37 4.03 5.92
CA VAL A 104 9.37 3.26 5.16
C VAL A 104 10.62 2.94 5.98
N PHE A 105 10.97 3.78 6.97
CA PHE A 105 12.16 3.57 7.80
C PHE A 105 11.93 2.55 8.92
N GLU A 106 10.80 2.67 9.62
CA GLU A 106 10.45 1.75 10.71
C GLU A 106 9.74 0.50 10.22
N LEU A 107 9.23 0.53 8.98
CA LEU A 107 8.39 -0.51 8.39
C LEU A 107 7.13 -0.80 9.22
N SER A 108 6.63 0.23 9.89
CA SER A 108 5.40 0.18 10.65
C SER A 108 4.20 0.50 9.77
N VAL A 109 3.10 -0.22 10.00
CA VAL A 109 1.84 -0.09 9.26
C VAL A 109 0.74 0.34 10.22
N GLU A 110 0.11 1.46 9.92
CA GLU A 110 -0.96 2.04 10.71
C GLU A 110 -2.21 2.24 9.87
N GLN A 111 -3.36 1.88 10.42
CA GLN A 111 -4.64 2.18 9.79
C GLN A 111 -5.01 3.63 10.06
N LEU A 112 -5.40 4.35 9.02
CA LEU A 112 -5.84 5.74 9.13
C LEU A 112 -7.37 5.84 9.06
N THR A 113 -7.89 6.84 9.75
CA THR A 113 -9.22 7.38 9.53
C THR A 113 -9.25 8.26 8.28
N VAL A 114 -10.45 8.57 7.79
CA VAL A 114 -10.64 9.47 6.64
C VAL A 114 -10.00 10.84 6.90
N SER A 115 -10.24 11.41 8.08
CA SER A 115 -9.71 12.74 8.44
C SER A 115 -8.19 12.75 8.48
N GLU A 116 -7.57 11.73 9.08
CA GLU A 116 -6.10 11.63 9.10
C GLU A 116 -5.54 11.52 7.68
N TYR A 117 -6.15 10.71 6.81
CA TYR A 117 -5.72 10.61 5.41
C TYR A 117 -5.88 11.94 4.65
N LEU A 118 -6.95 12.69 4.89
CA LEU A 118 -7.14 14.01 4.27
C LEU A 118 -6.11 15.02 4.76
N SER A 119 -5.70 14.98 6.03
CA SER A 119 -4.60 15.82 6.50
C SER A 119 -3.30 15.57 5.75
N PHE A 120 -3.00 14.32 5.35
CA PHE A 120 -1.86 14.05 4.47
C PHE A 120 -1.97 14.74 3.09
N LYS A 121 -3.19 14.92 2.57
CA LYS A 121 -3.41 15.67 1.32
C LYS A 121 -3.22 17.17 1.51
N GLU A 122 -3.69 17.70 2.63
CA GLU A 122 -3.54 19.10 2.98
C GLU A 122 -2.06 19.45 3.17
N ASP A 123 -1.32 18.65 3.94
CA ASP A 123 0.11 18.79 4.16
C ASP A 123 0.93 18.69 2.85
N LEU A 124 0.38 18.03 1.82
CA LEU A 124 0.98 18.00 0.49
C LEU A 124 1.08 19.41 -0.11
N VAL A 125 0.02 20.21 0.05
CA VAL A 125 -0.13 21.54 -0.56
C VAL A 125 0.44 22.62 0.35
N ASP A 126 0.19 22.53 1.66
CA ASP A 126 0.44 23.61 2.60
C ASP A 126 1.93 23.77 3.02
N GLU A 127 2.84 22.96 2.46
CA GLU A 127 4.30 23.01 2.71
C GLU A 127 4.71 23.26 4.18
N ARG A 128 4.00 22.65 5.14
CA ARG A 128 4.41 22.69 6.54
C ARG A 128 5.63 21.84 6.84
#